data_AF-A0A9Q0W6J7-F1
#
_entry.id   AF-A0A9Q0W6J7-F1
#
_cell.length_a   1.000
_cell.length_b   1.000
_cell.length_c   1.000
_cell.angle_alpha   90.00
_cell.angle_beta   90.00
_cell.angle_gamma   90.00
#
_symmetry.space_group_name_H-M   'P 1'
#
loop_
_entity.id
_entity.type
_entity.pdbx_description
1 polymer ?
#
loop_
_entity_poly.entity_id
_entity_poly.type
_entity_poly.pdbx_seq_one_letter_code
_entity_poly.pdbx_strand_id
1 'polypeptide(L)'
;MTFNAHPFQLLEINVISGQDLAPVSKSMRTYAVVWVHPGRKLSTKIDQNGHINPQWNEKFVFRVDETFINAENSSIMIEIYAAAWLRDVQIGSVRVLISNLFPSNYNNNKMRFVALQVRRPVGKTSGDP
;
A
#
# COMPACT_ATOMS: atom_id res chain seq x y z
N MET A 1 -27.33 3.15 -27.86
CA MET A 1 -26.74 3.48 -26.54
C MET A 1 -25.27 3.14 -26.62
N THR A 2 -24.41 4.11 -26.90
CA THR A 2 -22.96 3.89 -26.95
C THR A 2 -22.43 3.90 -25.52
N PHE A 3 -21.80 2.81 -25.10
CA PHE A 3 -21.03 2.79 -23.86
C PHE A 3 -19.81 3.70 -24.08
N ASN A 4 -19.86 4.93 -23.56
CA ASN A 4 -18.66 5.75 -23.44
C ASN A 4 -17.73 5.05 -22.45
N ALA A 5 -16.82 4.23 -22.98
CA ALA A 5 -15.71 3.71 -22.20
C ALA A 5 -14.87 4.91 -21.78
N HIS A 6 -14.95 5.29 -20.51
CA HIS A 6 -14.03 6.29 -19.96
C HIS A 6 -12.59 5.78 -20.16
N PRO A 7 -11.70 6.61 -20.72
CA PRO A 7 -10.30 6.25 -20.87
C PRO A 7 -9.73 5.89 -19.49
N PHE A 8 -8.93 4.82 -19.46
CA PHE A 8 -8.34 4.31 -18.24
C PHE A 8 -6.90 3.89 -18.49
N GLN A 9 -6.11 3.93 -17.43
CA GLN A 9 -4.74 3.45 -17.41
C GLN A 9 -4.59 2.34 -16.37
N LEU A 10 -3.57 1.51 -16.56
CA LEU A 10 -3.21 0.46 -15.61
C LEU A 10 -2.03 0.95 -14.76
N LEU A 11 -2.26 1.06 -13.46
CA LEU A 11 -1.23 1.34 -12.48
C LEU A 11 -0.73 0.02 -11.90
N GLU A 12 0.49 -0.36 -12.27
CA GLU A 12 1.18 -1.51 -11.69
C GLU A 12 1.93 -1.11 -10.41
N ILE A 13 1.74 -1.88 -9.35
CA ILE A 13 2.38 -1.68 -8.05
C ILE A 13 3.00 -3.00 -7.61
N ASN A 14 4.31 -3.00 -7.43
CA ASN A 14 5.06 -4.15 -6.91
C ASN A 14 5.41 -3.89 -5.44
N VAL A 15 4.80 -4.65 -4.52
CA VAL A 15 5.14 -4.61 -3.09
C VAL A 15 6.18 -5.69 -2.83
N ILE A 16 7.43 -5.25 -2.68
CA ILE A 16 8.59 -6.12 -2.60
C ILE A 16 8.79 -6.61 -1.16
N SER A 17 9.00 -5.69 -0.23
CA SER A 17 9.42 -6.02 1.14
C SER A 17 9.15 -4.92 2.15
N GLY A 18 9.25 -5.28 3.42
CA GLY A 18 9.37 -4.37 4.55
C GLY A 18 10.72 -4.56 5.25
N GLN A 19 11.21 -3.51 5.91
CA GLN A 19 12.45 -3.55 6.70
C GLN A 19 12.22 -2.88 8.04
N ASP A 20 12.79 -3.46 9.09
CA ASP A 20 12.77 -2.97 10.47
C ASP A 20 11.36 -2.56 10.95
N LEU A 21 10.36 -3.38 10.62
CA LEU A 21 8.99 -3.16 11.05
C LEU A 21 8.89 -3.20 12.58
N ALA A 22 8.03 -2.35 13.14
CA ALA A 22 7.79 -2.32 14.58
C ALA A 22 7.30 -3.71 15.07
N PRO A 23 7.96 -4.31 16.07
CA PRO A 23 7.57 -5.62 16.58
C PRO A 23 6.31 -5.48 17.45
N VAL A 24 5.15 -5.80 16.88
CA VAL A 24 3.85 -5.72 17.57
C VAL A 24 3.43 -7.04 18.22
N SER A 25 4.12 -8.13 17.91
CA SER A 25 3.89 -9.46 18.50
C SER A 25 5.18 -10.29 18.49
N LYS A 26 5.18 -11.42 19.23
CA LYS A 26 6.31 -12.38 19.25
C LYS A 26 6.43 -13.17 17.94
N SER A 27 5.32 -13.44 17.27
CA SER A 27 5.28 -14.12 15.96
C SER A 27 4.75 -13.14 14.93
N MET A 28 5.68 -12.48 14.25
CA MET A 28 5.37 -11.50 13.22
C MET A 28 5.13 -12.22 11.89
N ARG A 29 3.87 -12.60 11.68
CA ARG A 29 3.38 -13.06 10.37
C ARG A 29 2.74 -11.87 9.69
N THR A 30 3.30 -11.34 8.61
CA THR A 30 2.91 -10.02 8.11
C THR A 30 2.42 -10.06 6.67
N TYR A 31 1.50 -9.16 6.35
CA TYR A 31 1.02 -8.93 4.99
C TYR A 31 0.78 -7.43 4.78
N ALA A 32 0.79 -7.02 3.52
CA ALA A 32 0.48 -5.67 3.12
C ALA A 32 -0.88 -5.62 2.42
N VAL A 33 -1.62 -4.54 2.64
CA VAL A 33 -2.89 -4.22 1.98
C VAL A 33 -2.67 -2.95 1.15
N VAL A 34 -2.89 -3.04 -0.15
CA VAL A 34 -2.64 -2.00 -1.13
C VAL A 34 -3.94 -1.53 -1.73
N TRP A 35 -4.12 -0.21 -1.86
CA TRP A 35 -5.27 0.36 -2.55
C TRP A 35 -5.02 1.77 -3.07
N VAL A 36 -5.74 2.13 -4.12
CA VAL A 36 -5.87 3.50 -4.64
C VAL A 36 -7.28 4.08 -4.47
N HIS A 37 -8.27 3.18 -4.31
CA HIS A 37 -9.63 3.51 -3.90
C HIS A 37 -10.02 2.65 -2.70
N PRO A 38 -10.64 3.22 -1.64
CA PRO A 38 -10.92 2.50 -0.40
C PRO A 38 -11.87 1.31 -0.57
N GLY A 39 -12.70 1.31 -1.62
CA GLY A 39 -13.59 0.19 -1.96
C GLY A 39 -12.92 -0.97 -2.73
N ARG A 40 -11.64 -0.86 -3.09
CA ARG A 40 -10.91 -1.84 -3.91
C ARG A 40 -9.53 -2.12 -3.30
N LYS A 41 -9.53 -2.84 -2.18
CA LYS A 41 -8.30 -3.26 -1.49
C LYS A 41 -7.83 -4.63 -2.00
N LEU A 42 -6.53 -4.76 -2.20
CA LEU A 42 -5.86 -6.03 -2.49
C LEU A 42 -4.82 -6.29 -1.41
N SER A 43 -4.56 -7.55 -1.08
CA SER A 43 -3.61 -7.93 -0.04
C SER A 43 -2.56 -8.87 -0.58
N THR A 44 -1.35 -8.78 -0.04
CA THR A 44 -0.31 -9.77 -0.28
C THR A 44 -0.64 -11.09 0.42
N LYS A 45 0.07 -12.15 0.05
CA LYS A 45 0.22 -13.31 0.93
C LYS A 45 0.90 -12.92 2.24
N ILE A 46 0.63 -13.73 3.27
CA ILE A 46 1.29 -13.61 4.57
C ILE A 46 2.70 -14.18 4.46
N ASP A 47 3.69 -13.37 4.78
CA ASP A 47 5.04 -13.85 5.09
C ASP A 47 5.07 -14.32 6.55
N GLN A 48 5.39 -15.59 6.75
CA GLN A 48 5.44 -16.22 8.07
C GLN A 48 6.85 -16.18 8.69
N ASN A 49 7.89 -15.94 7.88
CA ASN A 49 9.28 -16.19 8.24
C ASN A 49 10.12 -14.93 8.30
N GLY A 50 9.76 -13.88 7.55
CA GLY A 50 10.55 -12.65 7.50
C GLY A 50 10.54 -11.82 8.78
N HIS A 51 9.69 -12.17 9.76
CA HIS A 51 9.59 -11.48 11.06
C HIS A 51 9.40 -9.96 10.91
N ILE A 52 10.39 -9.14 11.31
CA ILE A 52 10.36 -7.67 11.13
C ILE A 52 10.85 -7.21 9.75
N ASN A 53 11.36 -8.12 8.91
CA ASN A 53 11.92 -7.87 7.59
C ASN A 53 11.22 -8.69 6.49
N PRO A 54 9.89 -8.56 6.33
CA PRO A 54 9.14 -9.44 5.45
C PRO A 54 9.46 -9.26 3.97
N GLN A 55 9.32 -10.34 3.20
CA GLN A 55 9.44 -10.34 1.75
C GLN A 55 8.13 -10.83 1.13
N TRP A 56 7.41 -9.95 0.45
CA TRP A 56 6.13 -10.27 -0.18
C TRP A 56 6.26 -10.52 -1.69
N ASN A 57 7.05 -9.70 -2.38
CA ASN A 57 7.31 -9.80 -3.82
C ASN A 57 6.04 -9.98 -4.68
N GLU A 58 5.00 -9.20 -4.39
CA GLU A 58 3.69 -9.36 -5.00
C GLU A 58 3.29 -8.15 -5.85
N LYS A 59 2.71 -8.44 -7.01
CA LYS A 59 2.28 -7.45 -8.00
C LYS A 59 0.79 -7.23 -7.94
N PHE A 60 0.39 -5.96 -7.94
CA PHE A 60 -0.98 -5.51 -8.06
C PHE A 60 -1.15 -4.64 -9.30
N VAL A 61 -2.29 -4.75 -9.96
CA VAL A 61 -2.65 -3.92 -11.11
C VAL A 61 -4.00 -3.27 -10.83
N PHE A 62 -4.02 -1.94 -10.84
CA PHE A 62 -5.23 -1.14 -10.63
C PHE A 62 -5.62 -0.43 -11.91
N ARG A 63 -6.91 -0.47 -12.24
CA ARG A 63 -7.49 0.40 -13.27
C ARG A 63 -7.79 1.76 -12.66
N VAL A 64 -7.17 2.80 -13.19
CA VAL A 64 -7.34 4.20 -12.78
C VAL A 64 -7.81 5.04 -13.95
N ASP A 65 -8.60 6.07 -13.69
CA ASP A 65 -9.08 7.01 -14.71
C ASP A 65 -8.28 8.32 -14.70
N GLU A 66 -8.53 9.17 -15.67
CA GLU A 66 -7.87 10.49 -15.78
C GLU A 66 -8.16 11.39 -14.57
N THR A 67 -9.30 11.22 -13.89
CA THR A 67 -9.62 12.02 -12.69
C THR A 67 -8.70 11.66 -11.54
N PHE A 68 -8.42 10.37 -11.35
CA PHE A 68 -7.43 9.91 -10.38
C PHE A 68 -6.03 10.39 -10.75
N ILE A 69 -5.61 10.29 -12.00
CA ILE A 69 -4.22 10.63 -12.35
C ILE A 69 -3.95 12.14 -12.21
N ASN A 70 -4.93 12.98 -12.55
CA ASN A 70 -4.78 14.44 -12.52
C ASN A 70 -5.12 15.08 -11.16
N ALA A 71 -5.74 14.33 -10.23
CA ALA A 71 -6.07 14.88 -8.92
C ALA A 71 -4.83 15.04 -8.02
N GLU A 72 -4.67 16.23 -7.43
CA GLU A 72 -3.53 16.59 -6.59
C GLU A 72 -3.37 15.71 -5.34
N ASN A 73 -4.47 15.16 -4.84
CA ASN A 73 -4.51 14.33 -3.65
C ASN A 73 -4.53 12.82 -3.93
N SER A 74 -4.44 12.41 -5.20
CA SER A 74 -4.42 10.99 -5.55
C SER A 74 -3.19 10.31 -4.99
N SER A 75 -3.43 9.19 -4.32
CA SER A 75 -2.40 8.49 -3.59
C SER A 75 -2.59 6.99 -3.62
N ILE A 76 -1.45 6.30 -3.61
CA ILE A 76 -1.38 4.88 -3.25
C ILE A 76 -1.32 4.79 -1.73
N MET A 77 -2.19 3.98 -1.15
CA MET A 77 -2.13 3.60 0.25
C MET A 77 -1.60 2.18 0.37
N ILE A 78 -0.68 1.98 1.30
CA ILE A 78 -0.21 0.66 1.72
C ILE A 78 -0.35 0.59 3.24
N GLU A 79 -1.06 -0.41 3.73
CA GLU A 79 -1.20 -0.69 5.16
C GLU A 79 -0.52 -2.02 5.45
N ILE A 80 0.24 -2.12 6.54
CA ILE A 80 0.97 -3.33 6.90
C ILE A 80 0.38 -3.87 8.19
N TYR A 81 0.09 -5.18 8.21
CA TYR A 81 -0.56 -5.86 9.33
C TYR A 81 0.27 -7.05 9.81
N ALA A 82 0.18 -7.33 11.11
CA ALA A 82 0.56 -8.60 11.70
C ALA A 82 -0.71 -9.46 11.87
N ALA A 83 -0.70 -10.65 11.26
CA ALA A 83 -1.77 -11.64 11.34
C ALA A 83 -1.83 -12.29 12.72
N ALA A 84 -2.94 -12.12 13.41
CA ALA A 84 -3.17 -12.68 14.74
C ALA A 84 -4.41 -13.57 14.76
N TRP A 85 -4.55 -14.39 15.80
CA TRP A 85 -5.68 -15.31 15.87
C TRP A 85 -7.02 -14.60 16.09
N LEU A 86 -7.04 -13.57 16.94
CA LEU A 86 -8.26 -12.85 17.27
C LEU A 86 -8.52 -11.65 16.34
N ARG A 87 -7.54 -10.75 16.23
CA ARG A 87 -7.64 -9.54 15.41
C ARG A 87 -6.25 -9.11 14.95
N ASP A 88 -6.11 -8.94 13.65
CA ASP A 88 -4.88 -8.44 13.05
C ASP A 88 -4.52 -7.05 13.58
N VAL A 89 -3.23 -6.88 13.84
CA VAL A 89 -2.69 -5.63 14.40
C VAL A 89 -2.06 -4.83 13.27
N GLN A 90 -2.52 -3.60 13.08
CA GLN A 90 -1.90 -2.69 12.13
C GLN A 90 -0.53 -2.25 12.65
N ILE A 91 0.52 -2.58 11.89
CA ILE A 91 1.90 -2.17 12.19
C ILE A 91 2.12 -0.73 11.78
N GLY A 92 1.56 -0.34 10.63
CA GLY A 92 1.66 1.01 10.10
C GLY A 92 1.06 1.18 8.71
N SER A 93 1.21 2.38 8.19
CA SER A 93 0.73 2.74 6.86
C SER A 93 1.70 3.66 6.15
N VAL A 94 1.60 3.63 4.82
CA VAL A 94 2.35 4.47 3.90
C VAL A 94 1.34 5.08 2.95
N ARG A 95 1.45 6.39 2.77
CA ARG A 95 0.71 7.13 1.74
C ARG A 95 1.69 7.79 0.80
N VAL A 96 1.54 7.53 -0.50
CA VAL A 96 2.41 8.07 -1.54
C VAL A 96 1.54 8.78 -2.57
N LEU A 97 1.82 10.06 -2.82
CA LEU A 97 1.15 10.79 -3.88
C LEU A 97 1.60 10.28 -5.24
N ILE A 98 0.65 10.15 -6.17
CA ILE A 98 0.95 9.79 -7.57
C ILE A 98 1.87 10.83 -8.19
N SER A 99 1.68 12.12 -7.88
CA SER A 99 2.54 13.21 -8.33
C SER A 99 4.01 13.08 -7.90
N ASN A 100 4.28 12.50 -6.72
CA ASN A 100 5.66 12.22 -6.27
C ASN A 100 6.29 11.08 -7.07
N LEU A 101 5.46 10.10 -7.48
CA LEU A 101 5.87 8.95 -8.25
C LEU A 101 5.82 9.18 -9.75
N PHE A 102 5.24 10.27 -10.25
CA PHE A 102 5.10 10.63 -11.67
C PHE A 102 5.02 12.15 -11.86
N PRO A 103 6.07 12.92 -11.52
CA PRO A 103 6.09 14.36 -11.76
C PRO A 103 6.13 14.63 -13.27
N SER A 104 5.00 15.08 -13.82
CA SER A 104 4.83 15.71 -15.15
C SER A 104 5.69 15.16 -16.31
N ASN A 105 5.25 14.06 -16.91
CA ASN A 105 5.13 13.84 -18.36
C ASN A 105 4.58 12.41 -18.52
N TYR A 106 3.38 12.28 -19.09
CA TYR A 106 2.65 11.02 -19.31
C TYR A 106 3.39 9.99 -20.22
N ASN A 107 4.63 10.27 -20.62
CA ASN A 107 5.48 9.40 -21.44
C ASN A 107 6.49 8.55 -20.66
N ASN A 108 6.51 8.64 -19.33
CA ASN A 108 7.43 7.85 -18.52
C ASN A 108 6.77 6.55 -18.05
N ASN A 109 6.57 5.60 -18.98
CA ASN A 109 6.16 4.21 -18.72
C ASN A 109 7.24 3.38 -17.97
N LYS A 110 8.04 4.03 -17.13
CA LYS A 110 9.17 3.42 -16.45
C LYS A 110 8.79 3.12 -15.01
N MET A 111 8.92 1.86 -14.62
CA MET A 111 8.81 1.44 -13.23
C MET A 111 9.79 2.22 -12.34
N ARG A 112 9.32 2.66 -11.17
CA ARG A 112 10.14 3.28 -10.14
C ARG A 112 10.20 2.41 -8.90
N PHE A 113 11.41 2.25 -8.37
CA PHE A 113 11.67 1.60 -7.10
C PHE A 113 11.84 2.68 -6.04
N VAL A 114 11.06 2.60 -4.97
CA VAL A 114 11.09 3.57 -3.86
C VAL A 114 11.04 2.83 -2.53
N ALA A 115 11.81 3.31 -1.56
CA ALA A 115 11.71 2.91 -0.17
C ALA A 115 11.02 4.02 0.60
N LEU A 116 9.98 3.69 1.36
CA LEU A 116 9.09 4.65 1.99
C LEU A 116 8.96 4.36 3.48
N GLN A 117 8.98 5.43 4.27
CA GLN A 117 8.90 5.33 5.71
C GLN A 117 7.50 4.90 6.15
N VAL A 118 7.42 3.79 6.88
CA VAL A 118 6.18 3.29 7.48
C VAL A 118 5.82 4.18 8.65
N ARG A 119 4.66 4.84 8.55
CA ARG A 119 4.13 5.66 9.65
C ARG A 119 3.33 4.77 10.57
N ARG A 120 3.61 4.84 11.87
CA ARG A 120 2.82 4.12 12.87
C ARG A 120 1.37 4.61 12.85
N PRO A 121 0.39 3.73 13.11
CA PRO A 121 -0.98 4.18 13.32
C PRO A 121 -0.96 5.17 14.48
N VAL A 122 -1.66 6.28 14.33
CA VAL A 122 -1.84 7.22 15.44
C VAL A 122 -2.74 6.51 16.45
N GLY A 123 -2.13 5.94 17.47
CA GLY A 123 -2.86 5.32 18.58
C GLY A 123 -3.50 6.41 19.43
N LYS A 124 -4.81 6.28 19.65
CA LYS A 124 -5.47 6.82 20.84
C LYS A 124 -4.61 6.45 22.05
N THR A 125 -4.10 7.46 22.74
CA THR A 125 -3.57 7.33 24.08
C THR A 125 -4.73 6.92 24.98
N SER A 126 -4.98 5.62 25.16
CA SER A 126 -5.60 5.18 26.41
C SER A 126 -4.51 5.37 27.47
N GLY A 127 -4.54 6.53 28.11
CA GLY A 127 -4.02 6.62 29.46
C GLY A 127 -4.89 5.70 30.31
N ASP A 128 -4.28 4.71 30.93
CA ASP A 128 -4.84 4.07 32.11
C ASP A 128 -3.94 4.47 33.29
N PRO A 129 -4.51 4.96 34.40
CA PRO A 129 -3.91 4.82 35.72
C PRO A 129 -3.98 3.36 36.21
#